data_AF-A0AAW2VWU0-F1
#
_entry.id   AF-A0AAW2VWU0-F1
#
_cell.length_a   1.000
_cell.length_b   1.000
_cell.length_c   1.000
_cell.angle_alpha   90.00
_cell.angle_beta   90.00
_cell.angle_gamma   90.00
#
_symmetry.space_group_name_H-M   'P 1'
#
loop_
_entity.id
_entity.type
_entity.pdbx_description
1 polymer ?
#
loop_
_entity_poly.entity_id
_entity_poly.type
_entity_poly.pdbx_seq_one_letter_code
_entity_poly.pdbx_strand_id
1 'polypeptide(L)'
;MLDKFVEDEEWNWDDAEKKGHMAVLKLKFSGSSNKEENDWQSEIVDHAPVRGIRPEGKKVIGVKWVFRTMLNVNGSINKYKARLVVKGYAQIFGVNYSDTFAPIARLDKIRLLLAIASQKRWKVFQLDVKSAFLNGVLQEEIYVEQPQEFVKEGGDKVYLLKKALYGLKQAPRAWYSKIDEHLLNLGFIKSLSKATLYVKYNGTKARRSVKRMLQG
;
A
#
# COMPACT_ATOMS: atom_id res chain seq x y z
N MET A 1 -15.40 32.06 -8.50
CA MET A 1 -14.38 32.19 -9.56
C MET A 1 -13.38 31.07 -9.30
N LEU A 2 -13.43 30.00 -10.09
CA LEU A 2 -12.59 28.81 -9.93
C LEU A 2 -11.24 29.10 -10.58
N ASP A 3 -10.20 29.28 -9.78
CA ASP A 3 -8.85 29.44 -10.32
C ASP A 3 -8.33 28.09 -10.81
N LYS A 4 -7.86 28.12 -12.06
CA LYS A 4 -7.24 27.03 -12.78
C LYS A 4 -5.96 26.61 -12.03
N PHE A 5 -5.87 25.32 -11.68
CA PHE A 5 -4.60 24.74 -11.26
C PHE A 5 -3.71 24.58 -12.49
N VAL A 6 -2.55 25.24 -12.45
CA VAL A 6 -1.45 25.09 -13.39
C VAL A 6 -0.84 23.70 -13.16
N GLU A 7 -0.77 22.89 -14.21
CA GLU A 7 0.03 21.67 -14.27
C GLU A 7 1.52 22.07 -14.35
N ASP A 8 2.39 21.25 -13.74
CA ASP A 8 3.87 21.35 -13.76
C ASP A 8 4.59 22.17 -12.67
N GLU A 9 4.20 22.01 -11.40
CA GLU A 9 5.16 22.21 -10.30
C GLU A 9 5.35 20.94 -9.47
N GLU A 10 6.60 20.47 -9.48
CA GLU A 10 7.12 19.39 -8.65
C GLU A 10 6.92 19.73 -7.16
N TRP A 11 6.25 18.86 -6.41
CA TRP A 11 5.84 19.13 -5.03
C TRP A 11 7.04 19.20 -4.07
N ASN A 12 7.36 20.41 -3.58
CA ASN A 12 8.40 20.65 -2.58
C ASN A 12 7.89 20.47 -1.14
N TRP A 13 8.55 19.62 -0.34
CA TRP A 13 8.22 19.35 1.06
C TRP A 13 8.43 20.56 1.99
N ASP A 14 9.41 21.41 1.70
CA ASP A 14 9.75 22.60 2.51
C ASP A 14 8.69 23.71 2.39
N ASP A 15 7.93 23.70 1.29
CA ASP A 15 6.91 24.70 1.01
C ASP A 15 5.59 24.43 1.75
N ALA A 16 5.38 23.17 2.18
CA ALA A 16 4.28 22.76 3.04
C ALA A 16 4.51 23.13 4.53
N GLU A 17 5.78 23.20 4.98
CA GLU A 17 6.12 23.60 6.35
C GLU A 17 5.83 25.07 6.63
N LYS A 18 6.06 25.96 5.65
CA LYS A 18 5.84 27.41 5.79
C LYS A 18 4.39 27.82 5.98
N LYS A 19 3.41 26.98 5.60
CA LYS A 19 2.00 27.39 5.48
C LYS A 19 1.10 27.06 6.69
N GLY A 20 1.59 26.30 7.67
CA GLY A 20 0.89 26.08 8.96
C GLY A 20 -0.46 25.34 8.87
N HIS A 21 -0.81 24.61 9.94
CA HIS A 21 -2.08 23.88 10.14
C HIS A 21 -2.43 22.83 9.07
N MET A 22 -1.76 21.67 9.12
CA MET A 22 -2.11 20.49 8.31
C MET A 22 -2.97 19.49 9.10
N ALA A 23 -4.11 19.07 8.52
CA ALA A 23 -4.54 17.68 8.68
C ALA A 23 -3.89 16.87 7.57
N VAL A 24 -3.02 15.95 7.97
CA VAL A 24 -2.46 15.00 7.02
C VAL A 24 -3.38 13.78 6.94
N LEU A 25 -4.30 13.80 5.99
CA LEU A 25 -4.55 12.61 5.21
C LEU A 25 -3.61 12.71 4.02
N LYS A 26 -2.45 12.06 4.11
CA LYS A 26 -1.55 11.90 2.97
C LYS A 26 -1.24 10.42 2.85
N LEU A 27 -1.76 9.88 1.78
CA LEU A 27 -0.94 9.08 0.91
C LEU A 27 -0.59 10.11 -0.22
N LYS A 28 0.66 10.24 -0.71
CA LYS A 28 0.99 10.64 -2.12
C LYS A 28 2.38 10.13 -2.56
N PHE A 29 2.45 9.40 -3.68
CA PHE A 29 3.64 9.19 -4.52
C PHE A 29 3.23 9.20 -5.99
N SER A 30 3.74 10.18 -6.74
CA SER A 30 3.74 10.24 -8.19
C SER A 30 5.07 9.69 -8.71
N GLY A 31 5.00 8.72 -9.61
CA GLY A 31 6.04 8.49 -10.61
C GLY A 31 5.48 8.96 -11.95
N SER A 32 6.15 9.94 -12.54
CA SER A 32 5.83 10.58 -13.82
C SER A 32 6.32 9.78 -15.03
N SER A 33 5.61 10.04 -16.14
CA SER A 33 5.99 9.98 -17.56
C SER A 33 6.47 8.66 -18.19
N ASN A 34 5.69 8.26 -19.21
CA ASN A 34 6.08 7.52 -20.42
C ASN A 34 6.91 6.24 -20.23
N LYS A 35 6.24 5.16 -19.83
CA LYS A 35 6.68 3.77 -20.10
C LYS A 35 5.52 2.77 -19.90
N GLU A 36 4.33 3.07 -20.41
CA GLU A 36 3.14 2.25 -20.14
C GLU A 36 3.03 0.93 -20.91
N GLU A 37 4.03 0.58 -21.73
CA GLU A 37 3.92 -0.57 -22.64
C GLU A 37 4.61 -1.87 -22.18
N ASN A 38 5.45 -1.85 -21.12
CA ASN A 38 6.21 -3.06 -20.69
C ASN A 38 6.22 -3.33 -19.17
N ASP A 39 5.40 -2.63 -18.38
CA ASP A 39 5.51 -2.60 -16.90
C ASP A 39 5.10 -3.90 -16.17
N TRP A 40 4.31 -4.77 -16.81
CA TRP A 40 3.91 -6.02 -16.15
C TRP A 40 5.08 -7.00 -15.98
N GLN A 41 5.99 -7.03 -16.96
CA GLN A 41 7.18 -7.88 -16.87
C GLN A 41 8.14 -7.38 -15.79
N SER A 42 8.31 -6.07 -15.61
CA SER A 42 9.10 -5.50 -14.51
C SER A 42 8.45 -5.72 -13.15
N GLU A 43 7.13 -5.57 -12.99
CA GLU A 43 6.46 -5.91 -11.73
C GLU A 43 6.64 -7.40 -11.39
N ILE A 44 6.55 -8.31 -12.37
CA ILE A 44 6.75 -9.75 -12.18
C ILE A 44 8.22 -10.09 -11.91
N VAL A 45 9.18 -9.42 -12.56
CA VAL A 45 10.63 -9.68 -12.52
C VAL A 45 11.33 -9.02 -11.33
N ASP A 46 10.95 -7.80 -10.92
CA ASP A 46 11.50 -7.13 -9.71
C ASP A 46 10.85 -7.61 -8.42
N HIS A 47 9.61 -8.09 -8.49
CA HIS A 47 8.97 -8.81 -7.40
C HIS A 47 9.23 -10.33 -7.54
N ALA A 48 10.08 -10.72 -8.51
CA ALA A 48 10.30 -12.12 -8.81
C ALA A 48 11.05 -12.82 -7.68
N PRO A 49 10.54 -14.00 -7.32
CA PRO A 49 11.06 -14.90 -6.30
C PRO A 49 12.50 -15.33 -6.54
N VAL A 50 13.24 -15.54 -5.45
CA VAL A 50 14.47 -16.34 -5.52
C VAL A 50 14.06 -17.73 -6.00
N ARG A 51 14.64 -18.15 -7.12
CA ARG A 51 14.44 -19.50 -7.66
C ARG A 51 15.10 -20.50 -6.72
N GLY A 52 14.35 -21.51 -6.33
CA GLY A 52 14.85 -22.58 -5.46
C GLY A 52 14.40 -23.96 -5.95
N ILE A 53 15.15 -24.97 -5.52
CA ILE A 53 14.68 -26.36 -5.54
C ILE A 53 13.51 -26.45 -4.57
N ARG A 54 12.47 -27.21 -4.93
CA ARG A 54 11.34 -27.48 -4.03
C ARG A 54 11.86 -28.00 -2.68
N PRO A 55 11.58 -27.31 -1.56
CA PRO A 55 12.02 -27.78 -0.26
C PRO A 55 11.26 -29.04 0.13
N GLU A 56 11.97 -30.04 0.63
CA GLU A 56 11.38 -31.28 1.11
C GLU A 56 10.43 -30.98 2.28
N GLY A 57 9.21 -31.52 2.23
CA GLY A 57 8.20 -31.30 3.27
C GLY A 57 7.50 -29.93 3.28
N LYS A 58 7.87 -28.96 2.43
CA LYS A 58 7.14 -27.68 2.33
C LYS A 58 6.03 -27.71 1.30
N LYS A 59 4.85 -27.23 1.71
CA LYS A 59 3.68 -27.15 0.83
C LYS A 59 3.78 -25.94 -0.10
N VAL A 60 3.91 -26.23 -1.39
CA VAL A 60 3.90 -25.25 -2.47
C VAL A 60 2.45 -24.86 -2.77
N ILE A 61 2.20 -23.57 -3.00
CA ILE A 61 0.86 -23.05 -3.31
C ILE A 61 0.76 -22.74 -4.80
N GLY A 62 -0.28 -23.23 -5.45
CA GLY A 62 -0.50 -22.91 -6.86
C GLY A 62 -0.85 -21.44 -7.12
N VAL A 63 -0.56 -21.00 -8.32
CA VAL A 63 -0.90 -19.66 -8.83
C VAL A 63 -1.86 -19.77 -10.01
N LYS A 64 -2.50 -18.66 -10.37
CA LYS A 64 -3.28 -18.52 -11.59
C LYS A 64 -3.22 -17.10 -12.14
N TRP A 65 -3.39 -16.97 -13.44
CA TRP A 65 -3.62 -15.67 -14.06
C TRP A 65 -5.08 -15.26 -13.96
N VAL A 66 -5.30 -13.98 -13.66
CA VAL A 66 -6.60 -13.33 -13.74
C VAL A 66 -6.50 -12.20 -14.75
N PHE A 67 -7.21 -12.34 -15.86
CA PHE A 67 -7.27 -11.36 -16.93
C PHE A 67 -8.52 -10.49 -16.80
N ARG A 68 -8.39 -9.20 -17.08
CA ARG A 68 -9.50 -8.26 -17.13
C ARG A 68 -9.28 -7.24 -18.23
N THR A 69 -10.24 -7.13 -19.13
CA THR A 69 -10.32 -6.03 -20.10
C THR A 69 -10.99 -4.85 -19.42
N MET A 70 -10.33 -3.70 -19.40
CA MET A 70 -10.92 -2.44 -18.99
C MET A 70 -11.45 -1.71 -20.22
N LEU A 71 -12.68 -1.23 -20.14
CA LEU A 71 -13.36 -0.50 -21.20
C LEU A 71 -13.49 0.98 -20.82
N ASN A 72 -13.49 1.83 -21.84
CA ASN A 72 -13.86 3.24 -21.74
C ASN A 72 -15.39 3.40 -21.61
N VAL A 73 -15.85 4.61 -21.29
CA VAL A 73 -17.28 4.93 -21.19
C VAL A 73 -18.02 4.67 -22.51
N ASN A 74 -17.35 4.89 -23.64
CA ASN A 74 -17.88 4.61 -24.98
C ASN A 74 -17.79 3.13 -25.40
N GLY A 75 -17.39 2.23 -24.50
CA GLY A 75 -17.28 0.79 -24.76
C GLY A 75 -16.01 0.34 -25.49
N SER A 76 -15.13 1.26 -25.92
CA SER A 76 -13.86 0.87 -26.53
C SER A 76 -12.88 0.31 -25.50
N ILE A 77 -11.93 -0.51 -25.95
CA ILE A 77 -10.91 -1.09 -25.06
C ILE A 77 -9.98 0.02 -24.58
N ASN A 78 -9.88 0.16 -23.26
CA ASN A 78 -8.92 1.04 -22.60
C ASN A 78 -7.59 0.31 -22.38
N LYS A 79 -7.63 -0.84 -21.70
CA LYS A 79 -6.42 -1.57 -21.31
C LYS A 79 -6.71 -3.02 -20.93
N TYR A 80 -5.80 -3.92 -21.28
CA TYR A 80 -5.77 -5.29 -20.76
C TYR A 80 -4.97 -5.33 -19.45
N LYS A 81 -5.52 -5.94 -18.41
CA LYS A 81 -4.84 -6.20 -17.13
C LYS A 81 -4.71 -7.69 -16.92
N ALA A 82 -3.49 -8.15 -16.67
CA ALA A 82 -3.20 -9.49 -16.19
C ALA A 82 -2.67 -9.39 -14.75
N ARG A 83 -3.12 -10.29 -13.87
CA ARG A 83 -2.61 -10.39 -12.50
C ARG A 83 -2.26 -11.83 -12.19
N LEU A 84 -1.06 -12.05 -11.68
CA LEU A 84 -0.71 -13.32 -11.05
C LEU A 84 -1.31 -13.35 -9.64
N VAL A 85 -2.12 -14.36 -9.36
CA VAL A 85 -2.87 -14.49 -8.12
C VAL A 85 -2.54 -15.84 -7.49
N VAL A 86 -2.17 -15.81 -6.22
CA VAL A 86 -1.97 -17.02 -5.41
C VAL A 86 -3.33 -17.65 -5.11
N LYS A 87 -3.42 -18.98 -5.17
CA LYS A 87 -4.60 -19.74 -4.76
C LYS A 87 -4.73 -19.72 -3.23
N GLY A 88 -5.06 -18.56 -2.66
CA GLY A 88 -5.11 -18.34 -1.20
C GLY A 88 -6.03 -19.26 -0.42
N TYR A 89 -7.05 -19.83 -1.05
CA TYR A 89 -7.89 -20.85 -0.43
C TYR A 89 -7.11 -22.11 -0.04
N ALA A 90 -5.98 -22.39 -0.70
CA ALA A 90 -5.09 -23.51 -0.38
C ALA A 90 -4.12 -23.20 0.78
N GLN A 91 -4.08 -21.96 1.29
CA GLN A 91 -3.26 -21.59 2.45
C GLN A 91 -3.84 -22.12 3.75
N ILE A 92 -2.97 -22.72 4.57
CA ILE A 92 -3.28 -23.29 5.89
C ILE A 92 -2.78 -22.35 6.99
N PHE A 93 -3.65 -22.05 7.95
CA PHE A 93 -3.30 -21.29 9.16
C PHE A 93 -2.26 -22.04 9.99
N GLY A 94 -1.28 -21.32 10.55
CA GLY A 94 -0.16 -21.89 11.31
C GLY A 94 0.93 -22.51 10.44
N VAL A 95 0.69 -22.71 9.14
CA VAL A 95 1.69 -23.21 8.17
C VAL A 95 2.14 -22.10 7.22
N ASN A 96 1.19 -21.45 6.54
CA ASN A 96 1.49 -20.43 5.53
C ASN A 96 1.29 -18.99 6.02
N TYR A 97 0.57 -18.83 7.12
CA TYR A 97 0.31 -17.55 7.76
C TYR A 97 -0.11 -17.76 9.21
N SER A 98 0.22 -16.81 10.08
CA SER A 98 -0.16 -16.80 11.49
C SER A 98 -1.13 -15.67 11.85
N ASP A 99 -1.15 -14.60 11.06
CA ASP A 99 -2.06 -13.46 11.25
C ASP A 99 -2.37 -12.80 9.91
N THR A 100 -3.63 -12.37 9.76
CA THR A 100 -4.14 -11.72 8.54
C THR A 100 -4.79 -10.38 8.85
N PHE A 101 -4.86 -9.98 10.11
CA PHE A 101 -5.58 -8.78 10.49
C PHE A 101 -4.89 -7.52 9.95
N ALA A 102 -5.66 -6.69 9.27
CA ALA A 102 -5.24 -5.39 8.78
C ALA A 102 -6.30 -4.35 9.16
N PRO A 103 -5.93 -3.28 9.88
CA PRO A 103 -6.86 -2.21 10.21
C PRO A 103 -7.41 -1.53 8.95
N ILE A 104 -8.73 -1.29 8.92
CA ILE A 104 -9.42 -0.59 7.83
C ILE A 104 -9.90 0.77 8.32
N ALA A 105 -9.64 1.81 7.53
CA ALA A 105 -10.14 3.15 7.82
C ALA A 105 -11.66 3.18 7.64
N ARG A 106 -12.38 3.54 8.71
CA ARG A 106 -13.84 3.62 8.67
C ARG A 106 -14.31 4.94 8.05
N LEU A 107 -15.36 4.86 7.23
CA LEU A 107 -15.92 6.02 6.52
C LEU A 107 -16.46 7.11 7.46
N ASP A 108 -17.03 6.75 8.61
CA ASP A 108 -17.50 7.69 9.64
C ASP A 108 -16.38 8.61 10.13
N LYS A 109 -15.17 8.06 10.33
CA LYS A 109 -13.98 8.82 10.75
C LYS A 109 -13.41 9.67 9.63
N ILE A 110 -13.38 9.14 8.40
CA ILE A 110 -12.95 9.92 7.24
C ILE A 110 -13.86 11.14 7.06
N ARG A 111 -15.18 10.94 7.12
CA ARG A 111 -16.17 12.03 7.04
C ARG A 111 -16.01 13.05 8.16
N LEU A 112 -15.80 12.60 9.40
CA LEU A 112 -15.54 13.50 10.54
C LEU A 112 -14.28 14.34 10.30
N LEU A 113 -13.20 13.72 9.83
CA LEU A 113 -11.95 14.43 9.56
C LEU A 113 -12.11 15.46 8.45
N LEU A 114 -12.87 15.13 7.39
CA LEU A 114 -13.21 16.07 6.33
C LEU A 114 -14.07 17.25 6.83
N ALA A 115 -15.03 17.00 7.72
CA ALA A 115 -15.85 18.05 8.32
C ALA A 115 -14.99 19.01 9.17
N ILE A 116 -14.09 18.48 9.98
CA ILE A 116 -13.13 19.28 10.77
C ILE A 116 -12.21 20.06 9.82
N ALA A 117 -11.67 19.41 8.78
CA ALA A 117 -10.81 20.06 7.81
C ALA A 117 -11.53 21.22 7.10
N SER A 118 -12.79 21.04 6.71
CA SER A 118 -13.62 22.09 6.13
C SER A 118 -13.81 23.26 7.10
N GLN A 119 -14.20 22.99 8.36
CA GLN A 119 -14.39 24.02 9.38
C GLN A 119 -13.11 24.79 9.68
N LYS A 120 -11.96 24.11 9.71
CA LYS A 120 -10.65 24.69 9.98
C LYS A 120 -9.94 25.23 8.72
N ARG A 121 -10.59 25.14 7.56
CA ARG A 121 -10.02 25.48 6.24
C ARG A 121 -8.67 24.79 5.98
N TRP A 122 -8.52 23.55 6.45
CA TRP A 122 -7.36 22.72 6.17
C TRP A 122 -7.39 22.22 4.73
N LYS A 123 -6.23 22.22 4.08
CA LYS A 123 -6.07 21.56 2.78
C LYS A 123 -6.13 20.05 2.96
N VAL A 124 -6.90 19.38 2.10
CA VAL A 124 -7.03 17.92 2.09
C VAL A 124 -6.41 17.39 0.80
N PHE A 125 -5.62 16.32 0.94
CA PHE A 125 -4.99 15.62 -0.17
C PHE A 125 -5.41 14.15 -0.18
N GLN A 126 -5.42 13.53 -1.35
CA GLN A 126 -5.70 12.11 -1.54
C GLN A 126 -4.58 11.45 -2.35
N LEU A 127 -4.28 10.18 -2.07
CA LEU A 127 -3.53 9.30 -2.96
C LEU A 127 -4.17 7.94 -3.03
N ASP A 128 -4.02 7.41 -4.24
CA ASP A 128 -4.16 6.01 -4.56
C ASP A 128 -2.77 5.36 -4.76
N VAL A 129 -2.46 4.33 -3.98
CA VAL A 129 -1.18 3.60 -4.11
C VAL A 129 -1.35 2.54 -5.18
N LYS A 130 -0.61 2.68 -6.29
CA LYS A 130 -0.54 1.65 -7.32
C LYS A 130 -0.02 0.33 -6.72
N SER A 131 -0.71 -0.76 -7.03
CA SER A 131 -0.31 -2.11 -6.64
C SER A 131 -0.02 -2.26 -5.14
N ALA A 132 -0.82 -1.63 -4.27
CA ALA A 132 -0.60 -1.55 -2.81
C ALA A 132 -0.18 -2.88 -2.16
N PHE A 133 -0.84 -4.00 -2.49
CA PHE A 133 -0.48 -5.31 -1.92
C PHE A 133 0.91 -5.79 -2.37
N LEU A 134 1.33 -5.50 -3.60
CA LEU A 134 2.64 -5.90 -4.11
C LEU A 134 3.79 -5.18 -3.39
N ASN A 135 3.51 -4.06 -2.71
CA ASN A 135 4.51 -3.35 -1.91
C ASN A 135 4.66 -3.93 -0.50
N GLY A 136 3.76 -4.80 -0.05
CA GLY A 136 3.84 -5.44 1.26
C GLY A 136 4.98 -6.45 1.32
N VAL A 137 5.84 -6.35 2.33
CA VAL A 137 6.92 -7.33 2.56
C VAL A 137 6.35 -8.52 3.33
N LEU A 138 6.59 -9.74 2.84
CA LEU A 138 6.19 -10.95 3.54
C LEU A 138 7.19 -11.28 4.64
N GLN A 139 6.68 -11.63 5.82
CA GLN A 139 7.49 -12.17 6.91
C GLN A 139 7.53 -13.70 6.85
N GLU A 140 6.49 -14.31 6.28
CA GLU A 140 6.40 -15.76 6.13
C GLU A 140 7.11 -16.23 4.85
N GLU A 141 7.68 -17.43 4.93
CA GLU A 141 8.32 -18.07 3.79
C GLU A 141 7.28 -18.80 2.94
N ILE A 142 6.88 -18.19 1.82
CA ILE A 142 5.82 -18.72 0.95
C ILE A 142 6.40 -19.19 -0.39
N TYR A 143 6.25 -20.49 -0.64
CA TYR A 143 6.60 -21.11 -1.90
C TYR A 143 5.38 -21.21 -2.82
N VAL A 144 5.54 -20.80 -4.07
CA VAL A 144 4.52 -20.92 -5.10
C VAL A 144 5.00 -21.70 -6.31
N GLU A 145 4.04 -22.31 -7.02
CA GLU A 145 4.28 -22.96 -8.30
C GLU A 145 4.74 -21.95 -9.34
N GLN A 146 5.49 -22.43 -10.34
CA GLN A 146 5.77 -21.62 -11.52
C GLN A 146 4.45 -21.39 -12.29
N PRO A 147 4.18 -20.16 -12.76
CA PRO A 147 3.07 -19.94 -13.69
C PRO A 147 3.31 -20.78 -14.95
N GLN A 148 2.22 -21.32 -15.51
CA GLN A 148 2.25 -22.31 -16.59
C GLN A 148 3.02 -21.84 -17.83
N GLU A 149 3.01 -20.54 -18.10
CA GLU A 149 3.65 -19.88 -19.24
C GLU A 149 5.14 -19.57 -18.99
N PHE A 150 5.64 -19.82 -17.78
CA PHE A 150 7.02 -19.52 -17.35
C PHE A 150 7.73 -20.75 -16.78
N VAL A 151 7.20 -21.95 -17.03
CA VAL A 151 7.84 -23.21 -16.63
C VAL A 151 9.13 -23.38 -17.43
N LYS A 152 10.27 -23.41 -16.74
CA LYS A 152 11.57 -23.73 -17.35
C LYS A 152 11.90 -25.21 -17.13
N GLU A 153 12.69 -25.79 -18.03
CA GLU A 153 13.15 -27.17 -17.93
C GLU A 153 13.80 -27.48 -16.56
N GLY A 154 13.49 -28.67 -16.03
CA GLY A 154 13.84 -29.14 -14.68
C GLY A 154 12.68 -29.01 -13.67
N GLY A 155 11.60 -29.75 -13.93
CA GLY A 155 10.21 -29.57 -13.45
C GLY A 155 9.90 -29.55 -11.95
N ASP A 156 10.88 -29.37 -11.06
CA ASP A 156 10.65 -29.28 -9.60
C ASP A 156 11.14 -27.95 -9.01
N LYS A 157 11.15 -26.90 -9.85
CA LYS A 157 11.49 -25.54 -9.45
C LYS A 157 10.28 -24.82 -8.89
N VAL A 158 10.52 -24.08 -7.81
CA VAL A 158 9.50 -23.27 -7.14
C VAL A 158 9.98 -21.84 -6.97
N TYR A 159 9.05 -21.01 -6.54
CA TYR A 159 9.23 -19.59 -6.39
C TYR A 159 8.99 -19.16 -4.94
N LEU A 160 10.03 -18.63 -4.28
CA LEU A 160 9.92 -18.05 -2.94
C LEU A 160 9.51 -16.58 -3.00
N LEU A 161 8.31 -16.26 -2.51
CA LEU A 161 7.79 -14.89 -2.48
C LEU A 161 8.48 -14.04 -1.42
N LYS A 162 9.06 -12.91 -1.84
CA LYS A 162 9.59 -11.86 -0.92
C LYS A 162 8.56 -10.79 -0.58
N LYS A 163 7.65 -10.53 -1.52
CA LYS A 163 6.60 -9.52 -1.41
C LYS A 163 5.23 -10.19 -1.57
N ALA A 164 4.22 -9.57 -1.00
CA ALA A 164 2.88 -10.11 -1.01
C ALA A 164 2.29 -10.08 -2.42
N LEU A 165 1.72 -11.20 -2.85
CA LEU A 165 0.96 -11.29 -4.08
C LEU A 165 -0.55 -11.22 -3.80
N TYR A 166 -1.31 -10.88 -4.83
CA TYR A 166 -2.76 -10.99 -4.79
C TYR A 166 -3.20 -12.40 -4.42
N GLY A 167 -4.29 -12.50 -3.67
CA GLY A 167 -4.84 -13.78 -3.24
C GLY A 167 -4.21 -14.35 -1.96
N LEU A 168 -3.06 -13.84 -1.50
CA LEU A 168 -2.56 -14.19 -0.17
C LEU A 168 -3.47 -13.63 0.92
N LYS A 169 -3.81 -14.47 1.91
CA LYS A 169 -4.66 -14.09 3.05
C LYS A 169 -4.05 -12.96 3.89
N GLN A 170 -2.73 -12.91 4.02
CA GLN A 170 -2.02 -11.89 4.79
C GLN A 170 -1.59 -10.66 3.97
N ALA A 171 -1.85 -10.60 2.66
CA ALA A 171 -1.41 -9.48 1.83
C ALA A 171 -1.87 -8.09 2.35
N PRO A 172 -3.11 -7.92 2.85
CA PRO A 172 -3.53 -6.65 3.43
C PRO A 172 -2.71 -6.25 4.66
N ARG A 173 -2.32 -7.21 5.50
CA ARG A 173 -1.51 -6.99 6.71
C ARG A 173 -0.07 -6.63 6.35
N ALA A 174 0.52 -7.32 5.38
CA ALA A 174 1.85 -7.02 4.86
C ALA A 174 1.92 -5.58 4.31
N TRP A 175 0.89 -5.17 3.56
CA TRP A 175 0.77 -3.79 3.10
C TRP A 175 0.59 -2.79 4.25
N TYR A 176 -0.33 -3.04 5.19
CA TYR A 176 -0.54 -2.16 6.35
C TYR A 176 0.75 -1.94 7.14
N SER A 177 1.50 -3.01 7.39
CA SER A 177 2.78 -2.94 8.12
C SER A 177 3.79 -2.08 7.38
N LYS A 178 3.84 -2.20 6.04
CA LYS A 178 4.77 -1.40 5.23
C LYS A 178 4.44 0.10 5.26
N ILE A 179 3.16 0.44 5.12
CA ILE A 179 2.76 1.86 5.14
C ILE A 179 2.85 2.47 6.54
N ASP A 180 2.58 1.69 7.58
CA ASP A 180 2.77 2.10 8.97
C ASP A 180 4.24 2.45 9.25
N GLU A 181 5.16 1.54 8.96
CA GLU A 181 6.60 1.76 9.06
C GLU A 181 7.03 3.02 8.31
N HIS A 182 6.57 3.18 7.08
CA HIS A 182 6.91 4.34 6.25
C HIS A 182 6.41 5.66 6.86
N LEU A 183 5.17 5.72 7.35
CA LEU A 183 4.62 6.91 7.99
C LEU A 183 5.35 7.26 9.29
N LEU A 184 5.66 6.27 10.11
CA LEU A 184 6.45 6.47 11.34
C LEU A 184 7.84 7.05 11.03
N ASN A 185 8.51 6.53 10.00
CA ASN A 185 9.82 7.03 9.56
C ASN A 185 9.76 8.48 9.04
N LEU A 186 8.61 8.93 8.52
CA LEU A 186 8.37 10.33 8.13
C LEU A 186 8.06 11.24 9.33
N GLY A 187 8.08 10.72 10.56
CA GLY A 187 7.83 11.47 11.79
C GLY A 187 6.34 11.61 12.14
N PHE A 188 5.47 10.79 11.54
CA PHE A 188 4.08 10.71 11.99
C PHE A 188 3.95 9.89 13.26
N ILE A 189 2.96 10.24 14.08
CA ILE A 189 2.62 9.56 15.32
C ILE A 189 1.26 8.89 15.13
N LYS A 190 1.20 7.59 15.41
CA LYS A 190 -0.05 6.81 15.35
C LYS A 190 -1.00 7.27 16.46
N SER A 191 -2.28 7.44 16.13
CA SER A 191 -3.30 7.78 17.12
C SER A 191 -3.58 6.60 18.05
N LEU A 192 -3.59 6.86 19.37
CA LEU A 192 -3.98 5.87 20.38
C LEU A 192 -5.41 5.35 20.19
N SER A 193 -6.29 6.19 19.63
CA SER A 193 -7.70 5.84 19.45
C SER A 193 -7.98 4.99 18.21
N LYS A 194 -7.09 5.04 17.20
CA LYS A 194 -7.31 4.42 15.88
C LYS A 194 -6.00 4.08 15.17
N ALA A 195 -5.84 2.80 14.82
CA ALA A 195 -4.66 2.26 14.14
C ALA A 195 -4.44 2.78 12.70
N THR A 196 -5.44 3.39 12.07
CA THR A 196 -5.33 3.94 10.70
C THR A 196 -5.24 5.47 10.66
N LEU A 197 -5.10 6.13 11.81
CA LEU A 197 -5.00 7.58 11.91
C LEU A 197 -3.61 7.97 12.41
N TYR A 198 -2.98 8.90 11.70
CA TYR A 198 -1.64 9.38 11.98
C TYR A 198 -1.65 10.90 12.05
N VAL A 199 -0.86 11.46 12.96
CA VAL A 199 -0.73 12.91 13.16
C VAL A 199 0.74 13.27 13.20
N LYS A 200 1.13 14.31 12.48
CA LYS A 200 2.48 14.89 12.55
C LYS A 200 2.33 16.34 13.02
N TYR A 201 3.13 16.72 14.01
CA TYR A 201 3.18 18.09 14.50
C TYR A 201 4.39 18.77 13.87
N ASN A 202 4.17 19.87 13.15
CA ASN A 202 5.27 20.72 12.71
C ASN A 202 5.74 21.55 13.91
N GLY A 203 7.02 21.43 14.26
CA GLY A 203 7.60 22.09 15.41
C GLY A 203 7.70 23.60 15.24
N THR A 204 6.64 24.34 15.57
CA THR A 204 6.77 25.69 16.11
C THR A 204 6.22 25.68 17.53
N LYS A 205 7.14 25.50 18.49
CA LYS A 205 6.96 25.63 19.94
C LYS A 205 5.52 25.34 20.42
N ALA A 206 5.29 24.09 20.84
CA ALA A 206 4.34 23.87 21.92
C ALA A 206 4.82 24.69 23.13
N ARG A 207 4.36 25.94 23.25
CA ARG A 207 4.25 26.60 24.54
C ARG A 207 3.42 25.64 25.38
N ARG A 208 4.10 24.80 26.17
CA ARG A 208 3.54 24.18 27.35
C ARG A 208 3.07 25.32 28.26
N SER A 209 1.86 25.79 28.03
CA SER A 209 1.05 26.53 28.99
C SER A 209 -0.25 25.77 29.13
N VAL A 210 -0.13 24.54 29.62
CA VAL A 210 -1.13 23.99 30.53
C VAL A 210 -0.57 24.23 31.93
N LYS A 211 -0.60 25.50 32.35
CA LYS A 211 -0.61 25.86 33.76
C LYS A 211 -2.08 25.79 34.17
N ARG A 212 -2.52 24.62 34.61
CA ARG A 212 -3.73 24.45 35.42
C ARG A 212 -3.37 23.35 36.41
N MET A 213 -2.89 23.75 37.59
CA MET A 213 -3.71 24.00 38.76
C MET A 213 -4.37 22.68 39.17
N LEU A 214 -3.76 22.03 40.15
CA LEU A 214 -4.33 21.14 41.17
C LEU A 214 -3.15 20.49 41.92
N GLN A 215 -2.63 21.21 42.91
CA GLN A 215 -1.97 20.70 44.11
C GLN A 215 -1.89 21.87 45.10
N GLY A 216 -2.56 21.73 46.25
CA GLY A 216 -2.68 22.73 47.31
C GLY A 216 -4.00 23.49 47.25
#